data_AF-A0A4Z0A4M3-F1
#
_entry.id   AF-A0A4Z0A4M3-F1
#
_cell.length_a   1.000
_cell.length_b   1.000
_cell.length_c   1.000
_cell.angle_alpha   90.00
_cell.angle_beta   90.00
_cell.angle_gamma   90.00
#
_symmetry.space_group_name_H-M   'P 1'
#
loop_
_entity.id
_entity.type
_entity.pdbx_description
1 polymer ?
#
loop_
_entity_poly.entity_id
_entity_poly.type
_entity_poly.pdbx_seq_one_letter_code
_entity_poly.pdbx_strand_id
1 'polypeptide(L)'
;MSALEQLAIGLRIIEDIVADVGGYASWEALPNVEKKHQTNVAWSRAVHHLGELKFQALSPEEQCWSDLFLWAGCGMHKEMNSVKWGAKSMEGFWFTLQAQELGAVLPIALFNKENAVVMADKTASTAKTHAEQQTSRGGVKTTALAGSIFRNKDEKKGQQDNFRWFFASVLGYMVQFPDTSNTRFGLHCDASSELIVHREIYIEFLDLIRHAKDKGLFTNMELNVYNALHDPSTLTELATLSFYSQSVSHPYMGFV
;
A
#
# COMPACT_ATOMS: atom_id res chain seq x y z
N MET A 1 6.11 18.02 34.30
CA MET A 1 6.98 19.06 34.90
C MET A 1 6.12 19.83 35.89
N SER A 2 6.56 19.95 37.13
CA SER A 2 5.84 20.67 38.17
C SER A 2 6.03 22.20 38.03
N ALA A 3 5.13 22.99 38.62
CA ALA A 3 5.25 24.44 38.65
C ALA A 3 6.56 24.93 39.32
N LEU A 4 7.08 24.13 40.26
CA LEU A 4 8.30 24.43 41.01
C LEU A 4 9.56 24.24 40.15
N GLU A 5 9.58 23.23 39.30
CA GLU A 5 10.64 23.01 38.30
C GLU A 5 10.67 24.11 37.24
N GLN A 6 9.50 24.55 36.77
CA GLN A 6 9.39 25.65 35.81
C GLN A 6 9.92 26.97 36.39
N LEU A 7 9.62 27.26 37.65
CA LEU A 7 10.11 28.45 38.35
C LEU A 7 11.64 28.43 38.52
N ALA A 8 12.20 27.28 38.91
CA ALA A 8 13.64 27.11 39.06
C ALA A 8 14.40 27.32 37.74
N ILE A 9 13.86 26.82 36.62
CA ILE A 9 14.41 27.04 35.28
C ILE A 9 14.34 28.52 34.91
N GLY A 10 13.20 29.17 35.15
CA GLY A 10 13.03 30.60 34.86
C GLY A 10 14.02 31.49 35.62
N LEU A 11 14.27 31.19 36.91
CA LEU A 11 15.24 31.91 37.72
C LEU A 11 16.67 31.73 37.20
N ARG A 12 17.06 30.51 36.86
CA ARG A 12 18.41 30.22 36.32
C ARG A 12 18.65 30.90 34.98
N ILE A 13 17.62 30.98 34.11
CA ILE A 13 17.67 31.73 32.86
C ILE A 13 17.95 33.22 33.11
N ILE A 14 17.28 33.81 34.09
CA ILE A 14 17.47 35.23 34.44
C ILE A 14 18.88 35.47 34.98
N GLU A 15 19.38 34.58 35.84
CA GLU A 15 20.75 34.63 36.37
C GLU A 15 21.79 34.58 35.24
N ASP A 16 21.65 33.65 34.30
CA ASP A 16 22.55 33.49 33.15
C ASP A 16 22.52 34.73 32.24
N ILE A 17 21.33 35.29 31.94
CA ILE A 17 21.20 36.52 31.15
C ILE A 17 21.94 37.68 31.82
N VAL A 18 21.69 37.88 33.12
CA VAL A 18 22.28 38.98 33.88
C VAL A 18 23.79 38.83 33.97
N ALA A 19 24.30 37.60 34.11
CA ALA A 19 25.73 37.33 34.09
C ALA A 19 26.35 37.59 32.70
N ASP A 20 25.72 37.11 31.62
CA ASP A 20 26.20 37.23 30.24
C ASP A 20 26.33 38.71 29.80
N VAL A 21 25.44 39.59 30.28
CA VAL A 21 25.48 41.03 29.96
C VAL A 21 26.34 41.85 30.95
N GLY A 22 27.03 41.20 31.89
CA GLY A 22 27.95 41.85 32.83
C GLY A 22 27.29 42.49 34.05
N GLY A 23 26.11 42.00 34.44
CA GLY A 23 25.39 42.39 35.66
C GLY A 23 24.10 43.16 35.42
N TYR A 24 23.35 43.37 36.51
CA TYR A 24 21.99 43.92 36.46
C TYR A 24 21.94 45.35 35.91
N ALA A 25 22.94 46.18 36.21
CA ALA A 25 23.01 47.55 35.70
C ALA A 25 23.15 47.59 34.17
N SER A 26 23.97 46.69 33.62
CA SER A 26 24.14 46.54 32.18
C SER A 26 22.87 45.99 31.54
N TRP A 27 22.22 45.00 32.18
CA TRP A 27 20.91 44.50 31.74
C TRP A 27 19.88 45.62 31.65
N GLU A 28 19.73 46.44 32.69
CA GLU A 28 18.73 47.50 32.70
C GLU A 28 18.97 48.57 31.63
N ALA A 29 20.23 48.87 31.34
CA ALA A 29 20.64 49.81 30.31
C ALA A 29 20.36 49.33 28.87
N LEU A 30 20.05 48.05 28.66
CA LEU A 30 19.76 47.51 27.33
C LEU A 30 18.41 48.01 26.80
N PRO A 31 18.31 48.33 25.49
CA PRO A 31 17.04 48.55 24.83
C PRO A 31 16.12 47.32 24.94
N ASN A 32 14.80 47.54 24.99
CA ASN A 32 13.82 46.44 25.09
C ASN A 32 13.94 45.39 23.98
N VAL A 33 14.37 45.78 22.78
CA VAL A 33 14.61 44.86 21.66
C VAL A 33 15.76 43.90 21.99
N GLU A 34 16.84 44.42 22.58
CA GLU A 34 18.01 43.63 22.95
C GLU A 34 17.71 42.76 24.16
N LYS A 35 17.00 43.28 25.17
CA LYS A 35 16.50 42.47 26.30
C LYS A 35 15.72 41.26 25.80
N LYS A 36 14.78 41.46 24.86
CA LYS A 36 13.99 40.37 24.27
C LYS A 36 14.86 39.38 23.49
N HIS A 37 15.85 39.84 22.74
CA HIS A 37 16.78 38.98 22.02
C HIS A 37 17.57 38.08 22.99
N GLN A 38 18.19 38.67 24.01
CA GLN A 38 18.96 37.96 25.03
C GLN A 38 18.09 36.95 25.80
N THR A 39 16.85 37.32 26.15
CA THR A 39 15.90 36.39 26.77
C THR A 39 15.59 35.20 25.87
N ASN A 40 15.35 35.41 24.56
CA ASN A 40 15.09 34.31 23.63
C ASN A 40 16.30 33.39 23.47
N VAL A 41 17.51 33.95 23.41
CA VAL A 41 18.76 33.18 23.32
C VAL A 41 18.96 32.32 24.57
N ALA A 42 18.82 32.91 25.75
CA ALA A 42 18.97 32.19 27.02
C ALA A 42 17.88 31.13 27.22
N TRP A 43 16.65 31.44 26.82
CA TRP A 43 15.55 30.47 26.81
C TRP A 43 15.86 29.26 25.91
N SER A 44 16.32 29.51 24.68
CA SER A 44 16.71 28.44 23.74
C SER A 44 17.84 27.57 24.32
N ARG A 45 18.86 28.19 24.93
CA ARG A 45 19.98 27.51 25.58
C ARG A 45 19.50 26.62 26.73
N ALA A 46 18.61 27.14 27.59
CA ALA A 46 18.07 26.39 28.72
C ALA A 46 17.19 25.22 28.28
N VAL A 47 16.35 25.41 27.25
CA VAL A 47 15.55 24.32 26.65
C VAL A 47 16.46 23.23 26.08
N HIS A 48 17.50 23.60 25.34
CA HIS A 48 18.47 22.65 24.80
C HIS A 48 19.19 21.89 25.91
N HIS A 49 19.67 22.58 26.95
CA HIS A 49 20.35 21.95 28.07
C HIS A 49 19.43 20.98 28.84
N LEU A 50 18.17 21.36 29.07
CA LEU A 50 17.19 20.48 29.70
C LEU A 50 16.90 19.26 28.82
N GLY A 51 16.76 19.47 27.52
CA GLY A 51 16.59 18.40 26.54
C GLY A 51 17.76 17.40 26.58
N GLU A 52 18.99 17.92 26.57
CA GLU A 52 20.22 17.13 26.66
C GLU A 52 20.28 16.31 27.96
N LEU A 53 20.01 16.93 29.11
CA LEU A 53 19.98 16.22 30.40
C LEU A 53 18.93 15.11 30.42
N LYS A 54 17.74 15.38 29.86
CA LYS A 54 16.67 14.38 29.78
C LYS A 54 17.03 13.25 28.82
N PHE A 55 17.64 13.56 27.68
CA PHE A 55 18.11 12.59 26.71
C PHE A 55 19.21 11.70 27.31
N GLN A 56 20.22 12.27 27.97
CA GLN A 56 21.29 11.53 28.63
C GLN A 56 20.79 10.64 29.78
N ALA A 57 19.63 10.97 30.37
CA ALA A 57 19.00 10.16 31.41
C ALA A 57 18.18 8.98 30.86
N LEU A 58 17.94 8.91 29.55
CA LEU A 58 17.30 7.76 28.90
C LEU A 58 18.24 6.56 28.87
N SER A 59 17.69 5.35 28.76
CA SER A 59 18.48 4.14 28.51
C SER A 59 19.18 4.19 27.14
N PRO A 60 20.24 3.40 26.91
CA PRO A 60 20.92 3.35 25.60
C PRO A 60 19.98 3.02 24.43
N GLU A 61 18.97 2.18 24.67
CA GLU A 61 17.96 1.84 23.66
C GLU A 61 17.06 3.03 23.33
N GLU A 62 16.55 3.73 24.35
CA GLU A 62 15.70 4.91 24.16
C GLU A 62 16.45 6.09 23.53
N GLN A 63 17.73 6.28 23.86
CA GLN A 63 18.60 7.24 23.19
C GLN A 63 18.76 6.89 21.70
N CYS A 64 19.02 5.61 21.39
CA CYS A 64 19.14 5.15 20.01
C CYS A 64 17.87 5.42 19.19
N TRP A 65 16.69 5.17 19.75
CA TRP A 65 15.43 5.48 19.08
C TRP A 65 15.18 6.98 18.95
N SER A 66 15.59 7.79 19.93
CA SER A 66 15.42 9.25 19.90
C SER A 66 16.39 9.94 18.91
N ASP A 67 17.59 9.38 18.72
CA ASP A 67 18.57 9.83 17.72
C ASP A 67 18.26 9.34 16.29
N LEU A 68 17.39 8.34 16.17
CA LEU A 68 17.07 7.73 14.88
C LEU A 68 16.23 8.69 14.03
N PHE A 69 16.90 9.48 13.20
CA PHE A 69 16.27 10.23 12.12
C PHE A 69 16.29 9.42 10.81
N LEU A 70 15.15 8.82 10.46
CA LEU A 70 14.94 8.20 9.16
C LEU A 70 14.34 9.21 8.18
N TRP A 71 15.10 9.61 7.17
CA TRP A 71 14.54 10.35 6.04
C TRP A 71 14.00 9.38 5.00
N ALA A 72 12.71 9.05 5.12
CA ALA A 72 12.05 8.14 4.19
C ALA A 72 11.81 8.75 2.79
N GLY A 73 11.94 10.07 2.64
CA GLY A 73 11.83 10.78 1.35
C GLY A 73 10.62 10.33 0.54
N CYS A 74 10.84 9.91 -0.72
CA CYS A 74 9.81 9.37 -1.61
C CYS A 74 9.54 7.85 -1.44
N GLY A 75 9.74 7.31 -0.22
CA GLY A 75 9.68 5.88 0.10
C GLY A 75 8.42 5.17 -0.41
N MET A 76 7.24 5.77 -0.22
CA MET A 76 5.98 5.20 -0.69
C MET A 76 5.91 5.02 -2.21
N HIS A 77 6.47 5.94 -3.00
CA HIS A 77 6.50 5.78 -4.46
C HIS A 77 7.54 4.74 -4.91
N LYS A 78 8.61 4.55 -4.14
CA LYS A 78 9.59 3.47 -4.38
C LYS A 78 8.97 2.11 -4.11
N GLU A 79 8.20 1.98 -3.04
CA GLU A 79 7.40 0.78 -2.75
C GLU A 79 6.48 0.47 -3.94
N MET A 80 5.72 1.44 -4.43
CA MET A 80 4.84 1.23 -5.58
C MET A 80 5.60 0.80 -6.85
N ASN A 81 6.82 1.31 -7.05
CA ASN A 81 7.69 0.89 -8.13
C ASN A 81 8.22 -0.53 -7.94
N SER A 82 8.50 -0.95 -6.71
CA SER A 82 8.89 -2.34 -6.39
C SER A 82 7.78 -3.31 -6.79
N VAL A 83 6.52 -3.01 -6.47
CA VAL A 83 5.39 -3.85 -6.92
C VAL A 83 5.29 -3.89 -8.45
N LYS A 84 5.42 -2.72 -9.11
CA LYS A 84 5.37 -2.62 -10.57
C LYS A 84 6.44 -3.51 -11.25
N TRP A 85 7.70 -3.38 -10.82
CA TRP A 85 8.81 -4.11 -11.42
C TRP A 85 8.86 -5.58 -10.97
N GLY A 86 8.40 -5.87 -9.75
CA GLY A 86 8.18 -7.22 -9.26
C GLY A 86 7.16 -7.97 -10.12
N ALA A 87 6.00 -7.36 -10.37
CA ALA A 87 4.99 -7.91 -11.27
C ALA A 87 5.53 -8.13 -12.69
N LYS A 88 6.36 -7.20 -13.20
CA LYS A 88 6.99 -7.37 -14.51
C LYS A 88 8.01 -8.51 -14.54
N SER A 89 8.79 -8.69 -13.48
CA SER A 89 9.72 -9.81 -13.35
C SER A 89 8.98 -11.14 -13.22
N MET A 90 7.88 -11.16 -12.48
CA MET A 90 7.01 -12.33 -12.34
C MET A 90 6.39 -12.75 -13.68
N GLU A 91 5.93 -11.81 -14.49
CA GLU A 91 5.50 -12.10 -15.87
C GLU A 91 6.64 -12.72 -16.70
N GLY A 92 7.87 -12.20 -16.56
CA GLY A 92 9.05 -12.72 -17.25
C GLY A 92 9.50 -14.10 -16.79
N PHE A 93 9.29 -14.43 -15.50
CA PHE A 93 9.72 -15.70 -14.89
C PHE A 93 9.23 -16.91 -15.67
N TRP A 94 7.97 -16.91 -16.12
CA TRP A 94 7.36 -18.03 -16.81
C TRP A 94 8.01 -18.40 -18.16
N PHE A 95 8.80 -17.48 -18.74
CA PHE A 95 9.52 -17.69 -19.99
C PHE A 95 10.99 -18.07 -19.78
N THR A 96 11.44 -18.18 -18.53
CA THR A 96 12.81 -18.56 -18.18
C THR A 96 13.02 -20.07 -18.32
N LEU A 97 14.27 -20.49 -18.52
CA LEU A 97 14.65 -21.91 -18.47
C LEU A 97 14.28 -22.54 -17.12
N GLN A 98 14.40 -21.77 -16.03
CA GLN A 98 14.04 -22.23 -14.69
C GLN A 98 12.55 -22.64 -14.60
N ALA A 99 11.64 -21.83 -15.15
CA ALA A 99 10.22 -22.18 -15.18
C ALA A 99 9.97 -23.45 -16.01
N GLN A 100 10.69 -23.62 -17.13
CA GLN A 100 10.59 -24.82 -17.96
C GLN A 100 11.11 -26.08 -17.23
N GLU A 101 12.25 -25.98 -16.54
CA GLU A 101 12.83 -27.06 -15.74
C GLU A 101 11.92 -27.48 -14.58
N LEU A 102 11.19 -26.52 -13.99
CA LEU A 102 10.19 -26.79 -12.96
C LEU A 102 8.89 -27.40 -13.52
N GLY A 103 8.73 -27.50 -14.83
CA GLY A 103 7.47 -27.89 -15.47
C GLY A 103 6.34 -26.90 -15.21
N ALA A 104 6.67 -25.64 -14.93
CA ALA A 104 5.71 -24.61 -14.58
C ALA A 104 4.89 -24.21 -15.82
N VAL A 105 3.56 -24.21 -15.66
CA VAL A 105 2.64 -23.80 -16.72
C VAL A 105 2.40 -22.30 -16.63
N LEU A 106 2.37 -21.61 -17.77
CA LEU A 106 2.11 -20.18 -17.83
C LEU A 106 0.65 -19.85 -17.42
N PRO A 107 0.38 -18.75 -16.69
CA PRO A 107 -0.98 -18.36 -16.33
C PRO A 107 -1.89 -18.20 -17.54
N ILE A 108 -3.18 -18.50 -17.40
CA ILE A 108 -4.12 -18.41 -18.53
C ILE A 108 -4.21 -17.00 -19.12
N ALA A 109 -4.38 -16.91 -20.44
CA ALA A 109 -4.59 -15.64 -21.12
C ALA A 109 -6.01 -15.12 -20.86
N LEU A 110 -6.13 -13.87 -20.40
CA LEU A 110 -7.41 -13.25 -20.03
C LEU A 110 -7.91 -12.34 -21.15
N PHE A 111 -8.38 -12.97 -22.22
CA PHE A 111 -8.81 -12.31 -23.45
C PHE A 111 -9.98 -11.36 -23.22
N ASN A 112 -9.89 -10.16 -23.78
CA ASN A 112 -11.08 -9.31 -23.93
C ASN A 112 -12.08 -9.97 -24.90
N LYS A 113 -13.30 -9.43 -24.96
CA LYS A 113 -14.39 -10.00 -25.78
C LYS A 113 -14.00 -10.19 -27.25
N GLU A 114 -13.33 -9.21 -27.86
CA GLU A 114 -12.95 -9.24 -29.28
C GLU A 114 -11.88 -10.29 -29.55
N ASN A 115 -10.82 -10.31 -28.73
CA ASN A 115 -9.76 -11.29 -28.82
C ASN A 115 -10.27 -12.71 -28.56
N ALA A 116 -11.22 -12.89 -27.63
CA ALA A 116 -11.82 -14.20 -27.38
C ALA A 116 -12.57 -14.74 -28.61
N VAL A 117 -13.26 -13.87 -29.36
CA VAL A 117 -13.92 -14.24 -30.63
C VAL A 117 -12.87 -14.62 -31.68
N VAL A 118 -11.80 -13.84 -31.82
CA VAL A 118 -10.70 -14.13 -32.76
C VAL A 118 -10.02 -15.46 -32.43
N MET A 119 -9.79 -15.77 -31.15
CA MET A 119 -9.20 -17.03 -30.73
C MET A 119 -10.09 -18.24 -31.03
N ALA A 120 -11.42 -18.07 -30.95
CA ALA A 120 -12.38 -19.11 -31.27
C ALA A 120 -12.53 -19.38 -32.79
N ASP A 121 -12.22 -18.40 -33.64
CA ASP A 121 -12.30 -18.53 -35.09
C ASP A 121 -11.21 -19.46 -35.64
N LYS A 122 -11.57 -20.61 -36.21
CA LYS A 122 -10.60 -21.58 -36.74
C LYS A 122 -9.83 -21.09 -37.98
N THR A 123 -10.32 -20.05 -38.65
CA THR A 123 -9.77 -19.55 -39.92
C THR A 123 -8.79 -18.40 -39.75
N ALA A 124 -8.83 -17.72 -38.59
CA ALA A 124 -7.92 -16.64 -38.26
C ALA A 124 -6.55 -17.18 -37.85
N SER A 125 -5.49 -16.86 -38.61
CA SER A 125 -4.10 -17.18 -38.26
C SER A 125 -3.37 -15.96 -37.69
N THR A 126 -3.12 -14.94 -38.53
CA THR A 126 -2.39 -13.73 -38.14
C THR A 126 -3.08 -12.96 -37.02
N ALA A 127 -4.41 -12.87 -37.06
CA ALA A 127 -5.18 -12.17 -36.03
C ALA A 127 -5.11 -12.87 -34.65
N LYS A 128 -4.92 -14.20 -34.61
CA LYS A 128 -4.73 -14.93 -33.34
C LYS A 128 -3.40 -14.61 -32.68
N THR A 129 -2.32 -14.65 -33.45
CA THR A 129 -0.99 -14.29 -32.93
C THR A 129 -1.00 -12.87 -32.36
N HIS A 130 -1.65 -11.94 -33.05
CA HIS A 130 -1.82 -10.59 -32.56
C HIS A 130 -2.68 -10.52 -31.28
N ALA A 131 -3.80 -11.24 -31.24
CA ALA A 131 -4.66 -11.31 -30.05
C ALA A 131 -3.93 -11.90 -28.84
N GLU A 132 -3.11 -12.94 -29.03
CA GLU A 132 -2.28 -13.53 -27.97
C GLU A 132 -1.23 -12.55 -27.45
N GLN A 133 -0.53 -11.85 -28.34
CA GLN A 133 0.51 -10.88 -27.97
C GLN A 133 -0.04 -9.68 -27.19
N GLN A 134 -1.26 -9.24 -27.50
CA GLN A 134 -1.90 -8.11 -26.83
C GLN A 134 -2.61 -8.50 -25.52
N THR A 135 -2.84 -9.79 -25.29
CA THR A 135 -3.61 -10.24 -24.14
C THR A 135 -2.73 -10.41 -22.91
N SER A 136 -3.06 -9.68 -21.86
CA SER A 136 -2.44 -9.84 -20.55
C SER A 136 -2.95 -11.09 -19.83
N ARG A 137 -2.16 -11.58 -18.88
CA ARG A 137 -2.43 -12.78 -18.07
C ARG A 137 -2.06 -12.56 -16.61
N GLY A 138 -2.34 -13.55 -15.76
CA GLY A 138 -1.82 -13.60 -14.40
C GLY A 138 -2.54 -12.73 -13.37
N GLY A 139 -1.92 -12.56 -12.21
CA GLY A 139 -2.52 -12.00 -11.00
C GLY A 139 -2.89 -10.52 -11.12
N VAL A 140 -2.02 -9.69 -11.71
CA VAL A 140 -2.30 -8.25 -11.89
C VAL A 140 -3.49 -8.03 -12.82
N LYS A 141 -3.58 -8.78 -13.92
CA LYS A 141 -4.73 -8.68 -14.83
C LYS A 141 -6.01 -9.20 -14.16
N THR A 142 -5.91 -10.29 -13.40
CA THR A 142 -7.03 -10.87 -12.65
C THR A 142 -7.60 -9.87 -11.65
N THR A 143 -6.75 -9.26 -10.82
CA THR A 143 -7.16 -8.26 -9.82
C THR A 143 -7.73 -7.00 -10.48
N ALA A 144 -7.20 -6.57 -11.63
CA ALA A 144 -7.78 -5.46 -12.40
C ALA A 144 -9.21 -5.76 -12.90
N LEU A 145 -9.45 -6.97 -13.39
CA LEU A 145 -10.78 -7.42 -13.82
C LEU A 145 -11.72 -7.58 -12.61
N ALA A 146 -11.23 -8.16 -11.52
CA ALA A 146 -11.99 -8.31 -10.28
C ALA A 146 -12.41 -6.94 -9.73
N GLY A 147 -11.51 -5.95 -9.69
CA GLY A 147 -11.87 -4.58 -9.31
C GLY A 147 -12.91 -3.97 -10.25
N SER A 148 -12.82 -4.23 -11.55
CA SER A 148 -13.84 -3.78 -12.51
C SER A 148 -15.22 -4.42 -12.28
N ILE A 149 -15.29 -5.59 -11.64
CA ILE A 149 -16.54 -6.28 -11.32
C ILE A 149 -17.03 -5.86 -9.92
N PHE A 150 -16.18 -5.95 -8.90
CA PHE A 150 -16.57 -5.83 -7.49
C PHE A 150 -16.40 -4.42 -6.91
N ARG A 151 -15.68 -3.52 -7.61
CA ARG A 151 -15.52 -2.10 -7.25
C ARG A 151 -15.37 -1.24 -8.49
N ASN A 152 -16.39 -1.29 -9.34
CA ASN A 152 -16.40 -0.51 -10.58
C ASN A 152 -16.51 0.99 -10.26
N LYS A 153 -15.84 1.83 -11.06
CA LYS A 153 -15.97 3.30 -10.98
C LYS A 153 -17.41 3.77 -11.27
N ASP A 154 -18.13 3.03 -12.10
CA ASP A 154 -19.55 3.24 -12.37
C ASP A 154 -20.37 2.27 -11.50
N GLU A 155 -20.95 2.81 -10.43
CA GLU A 155 -21.73 2.06 -9.44
C GLU A 155 -22.88 1.26 -10.06
N LYS A 156 -23.37 1.64 -11.26
CA LYS A 156 -24.47 0.96 -11.95
C LYS A 156 -24.04 -0.25 -12.79
N LYS A 157 -22.74 -0.41 -13.09
CA LYS A 157 -22.24 -1.43 -14.03
C LYS A 157 -21.56 -2.61 -13.35
N GLY A 158 -21.19 -2.45 -12.08
CA GLY A 158 -20.53 -3.50 -11.29
C GLY A 158 -21.51 -4.42 -10.56
N GLN A 159 -20.93 -5.38 -9.86
CA GLN A 159 -21.60 -6.26 -8.89
C GLN A 159 -21.31 -5.84 -7.45
N GLN A 160 -20.84 -4.60 -7.22
CA GLN A 160 -20.33 -4.13 -5.94
C GLN A 160 -21.33 -4.32 -4.79
N ASP A 161 -22.58 -3.88 -4.94
CA ASP A 161 -23.55 -3.99 -3.85
C ASP A 161 -23.97 -5.44 -3.63
N ASN A 162 -24.22 -6.20 -4.70
CA ASN A 162 -24.54 -7.63 -4.61
C ASN A 162 -23.42 -8.41 -3.90
N PHE A 163 -22.17 -8.10 -4.25
CA PHE A 163 -20.97 -8.65 -3.63
C PHE A 163 -20.94 -8.36 -2.14
N ARG A 164 -21.12 -7.09 -1.74
CA ARG A 164 -21.07 -6.67 -0.33
C ARG A 164 -22.14 -7.36 0.51
N TRP A 165 -23.36 -7.47 -0.01
CA TRP A 165 -24.46 -8.15 0.68
C TRP A 165 -24.22 -9.65 0.81
N PHE A 166 -23.78 -10.31 -0.26
CA PHE A 166 -23.46 -11.74 -0.25
C PHE A 166 -22.31 -12.04 0.72
N PHE A 167 -21.22 -11.28 0.67
CA PHE A 167 -20.09 -11.46 1.58
C PHE A 167 -20.48 -11.18 3.03
N ALA A 168 -21.34 -10.18 3.29
CA ALA A 168 -21.85 -9.94 4.63
C ALA A 168 -22.73 -11.08 5.16
N SER A 169 -23.50 -11.75 4.30
CA SER A 169 -24.30 -12.91 4.75
C SER A 169 -23.44 -14.14 5.03
N VAL A 170 -22.29 -14.29 4.36
CA VAL A 170 -21.37 -15.42 4.57
C VAL A 170 -20.39 -15.16 5.73
N LEU A 171 -19.81 -13.96 5.80
CA LEU A 171 -18.74 -13.62 6.76
C LEU A 171 -19.25 -12.93 8.03
N GLY A 172 -20.49 -12.43 8.03
CA GLY A 172 -21.09 -11.69 9.14
C GLY A 172 -20.69 -10.21 9.21
N TYR A 173 -19.90 -9.70 8.26
CA TYR A 173 -19.52 -8.30 8.15
C TYR A 173 -19.34 -7.87 6.70
N MET A 174 -19.53 -6.57 6.42
CA MET A 174 -19.35 -6.04 5.08
C MET A 174 -17.86 -5.98 4.69
N VAL A 175 -17.51 -6.59 3.57
CA VAL A 175 -16.20 -6.49 2.93
C VAL A 175 -16.26 -5.50 1.78
N GLN A 176 -15.22 -4.69 1.59
CA GLN A 176 -15.07 -3.82 0.43
C GLN A 176 -13.87 -4.29 -0.39
N PHE A 177 -14.10 -4.62 -1.67
CA PHE A 177 -13.01 -5.03 -2.55
C PHE A 177 -11.98 -3.89 -2.71
N PRO A 178 -10.67 -4.18 -2.82
CA PRO A 178 -9.66 -3.14 -3.03
C PRO A 178 -9.84 -2.34 -4.34
N ASP A 179 -9.58 -1.04 -4.31
CA ASP A 179 -9.82 -0.10 -5.42
C ASP A 179 -8.77 -0.12 -6.55
N THR A 180 -8.57 -1.27 -7.19
CA THR A 180 -7.57 -1.40 -8.27
C THR A 180 -7.83 -0.47 -9.46
N SER A 181 -8.99 0.20 -9.51
CA SER A 181 -9.35 1.14 -10.58
C SER A 181 -8.77 2.54 -10.38
N ASN A 182 -8.57 2.96 -9.13
CA ASN A 182 -8.13 4.31 -8.79
C ASN A 182 -6.69 4.37 -8.26
N THR A 183 -6.29 3.41 -7.42
CA THR A 183 -4.94 3.38 -6.86
C THR A 183 -4.15 2.26 -7.51
N ARG A 184 -2.96 2.59 -8.03
CA ARG A 184 -2.18 1.78 -8.98
C ARG A 184 -1.66 0.45 -8.38
N PHE A 185 -0.34 0.28 -8.31
CA PHE A 185 0.29 -1.02 -8.10
C PHE A 185 0.03 -1.63 -6.72
N GLY A 186 0.02 -0.82 -5.65
CA GLY A 186 -0.18 -1.33 -4.28
C GLY A 186 -1.52 -2.05 -4.07
N LEU A 187 -2.63 -1.57 -4.66
CA LEU A 187 -3.94 -2.20 -4.46
C LEU A 187 -4.10 -3.54 -5.19
N HIS A 188 -3.24 -3.86 -6.16
CA HIS A 188 -3.21 -5.21 -6.72
C HIS A 188 -2.72 -6.24 -5.70
N CYS A 189 -1.84 -5.86 -4.76
CA CYS A 189 -1.38 -6.74 -3.70
C CYS A 189 -2.49 -7.00 -2.65
N ASP A 190 -3.22 -5.95 -2.26
CA ASP A 190 -4.40 -6.10 -1.40
C ASP A 190 -5.49 -6.93 -2.07
N ALA A 191 -5.80 -6.64 -3.34
CA ALA A 191 -6.79 -7.40 -4.11
C ALA A 191 -6.37 -8.87 -4.25
N SER A 192 -5.07 -9.15 -4.38
CA SER A 192 -4.56 -10.53 -4.40
C SER A 192 -4.78 -11.23 -3.07
N SER A 193 -4.55 -10.54 -1.96
CA SER A 193 -4.79 -11.08 -0.62
C SER A 193 -6.28 -11.40 -0.40
N GLU A 194 -7.15 -10.46 -0.77
CA GLU A 194 -8.61 -10.60 -0.70
C GLU A 194 -9.11 -11.79 -1.54
N LEU A 195 -8.68 -11.90 -2.80
CA LEU A 195 -9.09 -12.98 -3.69
C LEU A 195 -8.59 -14.36 -3.23
N ILE A 196 -7.42 -14.45 -2.58
CA ILE A 196 -6.90 -15.71 -2.07
C ILE A 196 -7.64 -16.14 -0.81
N VAL A 197 -7.78 -15.24 0.17
CA VAL A 197 -8.39 -15.56 1.46
C VAL A 197 -9.84 -16.00 1.28
N HIS A 198 -10.58 -15.33 0.40
CA HIS A 198 -11.99 -15.61 0.16
C HIS A 198 -12.25 -16.31 -1.19
N ARG A 199 -11.24 -17.01 -1.75
CA ARG A 199 -11.28 -17.62 -3.10
C ARG A 199 -12.57 -18.39 -3.38
N GLU A 200 -12.92 -19.31 -2.51
CA GLU A 200 -14.10 -20.17 -2.68
C GLU A 200 -15.41 -19.36 -2.63
N ILE A 201 -15.47 -18.34 -1.77
CA ILE A 201 -16.63 -17.43 -1.66
C ILE A 201 -16.79 -16.60 -2.94
N TYR A 202 -15.68 -16.15 -3.55
CA TYR A 202 -15.73 -15.46 -4.85
C TYR A 202 -16.21 -16.38 -5.98
N ILE A 203 -15.78 -17.64 -6.00
CA ILE A 203 -16.24 -18.63 -6.98
C ILE A 203 -17.75 -18.86 -6.83
N GLU A 204 -18.21 -19.11 -5.60
CA GLU A 204 -19.64 -19.29 -5.30
C GLU A 204 -20.48 -18.07 -5.68
N PHE A 205 -19.99 -16.86 -5.36
CA PHE A 205 -20.65 -15.62 -5.73
C PHE A 205 -20.79 -15.45 -7.24
N LEU A 206 -19.73 -15.75 -8.00
CA LEU A 206 -19.76 -15.68 -9.46
C LEU A 206 -20.76 -16.69 -10.04
N ASP A 207 -20.82 -17.91 -9.51
CA ASP A 207 -21.82 -18.90 -9.91
C ASP A 207 -23.25 -18.44 -9.60
N LEU A 208 -23.49 -17.84 -8.43
CA LEU A 208 -24.79 -17.27 -8.06
C LEU A 208 -25.22 -16.19 -9.07
N ILE A 209 -24.32 -15.25 -9.40
CA ILE A 209 -24.60 -14.21 -10.40
C ILE A 209 -24.89 -14.83 -11.78
N ARG A 210 -24.14 -15.87 -12.17
CA ARG A 210 -24.40 -16.58 -13.43
C ARG A 210 -25.81 -17.15 -13.44
N HIS A 211 -26.23 -17.83 -12.38
CA HIS A 211 -27.55 -18.44 -12.26
C HIS A 211 -28.68 -17.41 -12.22
N ALA A 212 -28.45 -16.22 -11.67
CA ALA A 212 -29.43 -15.14 -11.62
C ALA A 212 -29.70 -14.46 -12.97
N LYS A 213 -28.86 -14.68 -13.99
CA LYS A 213 -29.02 -14.07 -15.32
C LYS A 213 -29.97 -14.88 -16.20
N ASP A 214 -30.78 -14.19 -17.00
CA ASP A 214 -31.73 -14.80 -17.95
C ASP A 214 -31.10 -15.87 -18.85
N LYS A 215 -29.86 -15.65 -19.28
CA LYS A 215 -29.15 -16.57 -20.17
C LYS A 215 -28.35 -17.64 -19.42
N GLY A 216 -28.14 -17.52 -18.11
CA GLY A 216 -27.30 -18.42 -17.34
C GLY A 216 -25.81 -18.38 -17.74
N LEU A 217 -25.34 -17.28 -18.33
CA LEU A 217 -23.99 -17.15 -18.88
C LEU A 217 -23.18 -16.05 -18.19
N PHE A 218 -21.89 -16.31 -18.03
CA PHE A 218 -20.92 -15.29 -17.62
C PHE A 218 -20.76 -14.22 -18.71
N THR A 219 -20.50 -12.99 -18.28
CA THR A 219 -19.82 -12.02 -19.14
C THR A 219 -18.37 -12.45 -19.37
N ASN A 220 -17.72 -11.92 -20.42
CA ASN A 220 -16.32 -12.24 -20.69
C ASN A 220 -15.40 -11.88 -19.50
N MET A 221 -15.66 -10.77 -18.79
CA MET A 221 -14.87 -10.40 -17.61
C MET A 221 -15.08 -11.36 -16.44
N GLU A 222 -16.33 -11.73 -16.15
CA GLU A 222 -16.65 -12.69 -15.08
C GLU A 222 -16.05 -14.07 -15.38
N LEU A 223 -16.15 -14.55 -16.63
CA LEU A 223 -15.56 -15.82 -17.04
C LEU A 223 -14.04 -15.80 -16.89
N ASN A 224 -13.39 -14.70 -17.27
CA ASN A 224 -11.95 -14.54 -17.10
C ASN A 224 -11.54 -14.61 -15.62
N VAL A 225 -12.25 -13.89 -14.73
CA VAL A 225 -11.98 -13.95 -13.28
C VAL A 225 -12.27 -15.35 -12.73
N TYR A 226 -13.40 -15.95 -13.11
CA TYR A 226 -13.77 -17.31 -12.69
C TYR A 226 -12.68 -18.32 -13.08
N ASN A 227 -12.23 -18.31 -14.33
CA ASN A 227 -11.18 -19.20 -14.80
C ASN A 227 -9.84 -18.91 -14.12
N ALA A 228 -9.50 -17.63 -13.89
CA ALA A 228 -8.28 -17.23 -13.20
C ALA A 228 -8.24 -17.74 -11.76
N LEU A 229 -9.38 -17.75 -11.06
CA LEU A 229 -9.50 -18.30 -9.70
C LEU A 229 -9.40 -19.84 -9.66
N HIS A 230 -9.46 -20.52 -10.81
CA HIS A 230 -9.21 -21.95 -10.93
C HIS A 230 -7.81 -22.28 -11.48
N ASP A 231 -7.08 -21.29 -11.99
CA ASP A 231 -5.77 -21.48 -12.63
C ASP A 231 -4.64 -21.45 -11.60
N PRO A 232 -3.93 -22.57 -11.35
CA PRO A 232 -2.88 -22.63 -10.33
C PRO A 232 -1.76 -21.61 -10.53
N SER A 233 -1.42 -21.32 -11.79
CA SER A 233 -0.35 -20.37 -12.12
C SER A 233 -0.76 -18.93 -11.83
N THR A 234 -2.01 -18.57 -12.14
CA THR A 234 -2.56 -17.28 -11.70
C THR A 234 -2.64 -17.17 -10.18
N LEU A 235 -3.08 -18.24 -9.48
CA LEU A 235 -3.12 -18.27 -8.02
C LEU A 235 -1.71 -18.11 -7.41
N THR A 236 -0.69 -18.67 -8.06
CA THR A 236 0.72 -18.52 -7.64
C THR A 236 1.17 -17.06 -7.73
N GLU A 237 0.80 -16.34 -8.80
CA GLU A 237 1.08 -14.91 -8.90
C GLU A 237 0.35 -14.09 -7.83
N LEU A 238 -0.94 -14.37 -7.60
CA LEU A 238 -1.70 -13.72 -6.54
C LEU A 238 -1.06 -13.97 -5.17
N ALA A 239 -0.58 -15.19 -4.92
CA ALA A 239 0.05 -15.56 -3.65
C ALA A 239 1.37 -14.81 -3.46
N THR A 240 2.14 -14.67 -4.52
CA THR A 240 3.40 -13.90 -4.52
C THR A 240 3.14 -12.42 -4.23
N LEU A 241 2.13 -11.82 -4.88
CA LEU A 241 1.75 -10.41 -4.64
C LEU A 241 1.24 -10.19 -3.21
N SER A 242 0.41 -11.11 -2.70
CA SER A 242 -0.10 -11.07 -1.33
C SER A 242 1.04 -11.20 -0.31
N PHE A 243 1.92 -12.19 -0.51
CA PHE A 243 3.07 -12.42 0.35
C PHE A 243 3.98 -11.20 0.41
N TYR A 244 4.29 -10.59 -0.74
CA TYR A 244 5.07 -9.35 -0.79
C TYR A 244 4.38 -8.21 -0.02
N SER A 245 3.06 -8.06 -0.15
CA SER A 245 2.30 -7.05 0.59
C SER A 245 2.49 -7.20 2.09
N GLN A 246 2.21 -8.40 2.60
CA GLN A 246 2.14 -8.65 4.04
C GLN A 246 3.51 -8.72 4.70
N SER A 247 4.54 -9.19 3.97
CA SER A 247 5.88 -9.40 4.54
C SER A 247 6.84 -8.24 4.34
N VAL A 248 6.66 -7.44 3.29
CA VAL A 248 7.59 -6.36 2.93
C VAL A 248 6.89 -5.02 2.86
N SER A 249 5.86 -4.90 2.00
CA SER A 249 5.25 -3.61 1.68
C SER A 249 4.59 -2.97 2.90
N HIS A 250 3.65 -3.66 3.56
CA HIS A 250 2.91 -3.11 4.70
C HIS A 250 3.83 -2.81 5.89
N PRO A 251 4.76 -3.70 6.30
CA PRO A 251 5.74 -3.36 7.32
C PRO A 251 6.57 -2.14 6.93
N TYR A 252 7.10 -2.09 5.70
CA TYR A 252 7.89 -0.96 5.23
C TYR A 252 7.09 0.36 5.27
N MET A 253 5.86 0.36 4.77
CA MET A 253 4.98 1.53 4.80
C MET A 253 4.58 1.93 6.23
N GLY A 254 4.57 1.00 7.19
CA GLY A 254 4.35 1.31 8.60
C GLY A 254 5.51 2.08 9.25
N PHE A 255 6.71 2.04 8.66
CA PHE A 255 7.89 2.77 9.13
C PHE A 255 8.14 4.11 8.39
N VAL A 256 7.46 4.34 7.27
CA VAL A 256 7.64 5.50 6.37
C VAL A 256 6.56 6.54 6.60
#